data_AF-A0A1Y1K5U6-F1
#
_entry.id   AF-A0A1Y1K5U6-F1
#
_cell.length_a   1.000
_cell.length_b   1.000
_cell.length_c   1.000
_cell.angle_alpha   90.00
_cell.angle_beta   90.00
_cell.angle_gamma   90.00
#
_symmetry.space_group_name_H-M   'P 1'
#
loop_
_entity.id
_entity.type
_entity.pdbx_description
1 polymer ?
#
loop_
_entity_poly.entity_id
_entity_poly.type
_entity_poly.pdbx_seq_one_letter_code
_entity_poly.pdbx_strand_id
1 'polypeptide(L)'
;KYRWLRDRISAGTLGSFSAGPSVNAAFDAAAQFGRNLETSSSPVRYTIDNRRADVEELRRLEEDIRKLAGFETFQRPLTPTEIVSLAGEGVIVCFNVTEYGSHALVVNKHEIKSLPLPQLQHSELEAKAKLIVGDQKLSKGGWQTEAEDNEKLREILVWLWDVAICHVLDFLHLRDATRSEDRPRIWWVANGQLGLMPLHAAG
;
A
#
# COMPACT_ATOMS: atom_id res chain seq x y z
N LYS A 1 -12.80 -0.43 -19.77
CA LYS A 1 -12.74 0.98 -19.27
C LYS A 1 -11.57 1.20 -18.28
N TYR A 2 -10.39 0.63 -18.52
CA TYR A 2 -9.15 1.05 -17.84
C TYR A 2 -8.00 1.31 -18.82
N ARG A 3 -8.09 0.77 -20.05
CA ARG A 3 -7.24 1.15 -21.18
C ARG A 3 -7.35 2.63 -21.57
N TRP A 4 -8.57 3.18 -21.64
CA TRP A 4 -8.78 4.63 -21.86
C TRP A 4 -8.24 5.51 -20.73
N LEU A 5 -8.07 4.93 -19.54
CA LEU A 5 -7.65 5.63 -18.33
C LEU A 5 -6.09 5.76 -18.39
N ARG A 6 -5.39 4.69 -18.81
CA ARG A 6 -4.02 4.74 -19.36
C ARG A 6 -3.87 5.72 -20.51
N ASP A 7 -4.80 5.74 -21.47
CA ASP A 7 -4.74 6.67 -22.62
C ASP A 7 -5.02 8.12 -22.21
N ARG A 8 -5.73 8.37 -21.09
CA ARG A 8 -5.96 9.73 -20.53
C ARG A 8 -4.81 10.24 -19.68
N ILE A 9 -4.26 9.37 -18.84
CA ILE A 9 -2.93 9.57 -18.25
C ILE A 9 -1.98 9.87 -19.40
N SER A 10 -2.05 9.05 -20.46
CA SER A 10 -1.53 9.14 -21.84
C SER A 10 -1.57 10.50 -22.55
N ALA A 11 -2.65 11.25 -22.33
CA ALA A 11 -3.08 12.38 -23.16
C ALA A 11 -3.13 13.72 -22.42
N GLY A 12 -2.69 13.79 -21.15
CA GLY A 12 -2.44 15.06 -20.46
C GLY A 12 -3.70 15.87 -20.08
N THR A 13 -4.88 15.25 -19.98
CA THR A 13 -6.12 15.96 -19.60
C THR A 13 -6.60 15.54 -18.20
N LEU A 14 -5.98 16.13 -17.19
CA LEU A 14 -6.50 16.14 -15.81
C LEU A 14 -7.13 17.52 -15.55
N GLY A 15 -8.45 17.52 -15.36
CA GLY A 15 -9.15 18.70 -14.84
C GLY A 15 -8.74 18.93 -13.39
N SER A 16 -8.51 20.19 -13.04
CA SER A 16 -8.12 20.63 -11.70
C SER A 16 -9.10 20.11 -10.64
N PHE A 17 -8.60 19.37 -9.65
CA PHE A 17 -9.36 18.98 -8.47
C PHE A 17 -8.71 19.64 -7.25
N SER A 18 -9.41 20.57 -6.61
CA SER A 18 -8.94 21.21 -5.38
C SER A 18 -9.15 20.25 -4.20
N ALA A 19 -8.08 19.72 -3.63
CA ALA A 19 -8.15 19.03 -2.34
C ALA A 19 -8.34 20.06 -1.23
N GLY A 20 -9.37 19.87 -0.41
CA GLY A 20 -9.62 20.69 0.77
C GLY A 20 -8.54 20.52 1.84
N PRO A 21 -8.33 21.53 2.70
CA PRO A 21 -7.18 21.65 3.60
C PRO A 21 -7.02 20.57 4.69
N SER A 22 -7.97 19.62 4.83
CA SER A 22 -7.96 18.64 5.92
C SER A 22 -7.19 17.34 5.64
N VAL A 23 -6.84 17.04 4.38
CA VAL A 23 -6.18 15.77 4.02
C VAL A 23 -4.65 15.86 4.18
N ASN A 24 -4.07 17.04 3.91
CA ASN A 24 -2.61 17.25 4.03
C ASN A 24 -2.11 17.14 5.48
N ALA A 25 -2.91 17.59 6.45
CA ALA A 25 -2.55 17.52 7.86
C ALA A 25 -2.42 16.08 8.39
N ALA A 26 -3.22 15.13 7.87
CA ALA A 26 -3.15 13.73 8.26
C ALA A 26 -1.90 13.04 7.67
N PHE A 27 -1.47 13.42 6.47
CA PHE A 27 -0.24 12.91 5.85
C PHE A 27 1.03 13.43 6.54
N ASP A 28 1.04 14.71 6.95
CA ASP A 28 2.18 15.28 7.68
C ASP A 28 2.33 14.67 9.09
N ALA A 29 1.23 14.30 9.75
CA ALA A 29 1.25 13.62 11.03
C ALA A 29 1.83 12.18 10.94
N ALA A 30 1.50 11.43 9.88
CA ALA A 30 2.07 10.11 9.63
C ALA A 30 3.58 10.18 9.31
N ALA A 31 4.01 11.20 8.58
CA ALA A 31 5.44 11.45 8.30
C ALA A 31 6.23 11.90 9.54
N GLN A 32 5.58 12.58 10.50
CA GLN A 32 6.20 12.93 11.78
C GLN A 32 6.30 11.74 12.74
N PHE A 33 5.33 10.82 12.72
CA PHE A 33 5.40 9.60 13.53
C PHE A 33 6.61 8.72 13.16
N GLY A 34 6.96 8.66 11.87
CA GLY A 34 8.18 7.98 11.41
C GLY A 34 9.48 8.68 11.80
N ARG A 35 9.49 10.02 11.94
CA ARG A 35 10.68 10.80 12.28
C ARG A 35 11.02 10.84 13.78
N ASN A 36 10.04 10.64 14.66
CA ASN A 36 10.26 10.69 16.12
C ASN A 36 10.93 9.43 16.69
N LEU A 37 11.21 8.41 15.89
CA LEU A 37 11.98 7.22 16.30
C LEU A 37 13.50 7.42 16.19
N GLU A 38 13.98 8.55 15.67
CA GLU A 38 15.41 8.80 15.43
C GLU A 38 15.97 10.00 16.19
N THR A 39 15.66 10.16 17.49
CA THR A 39 16.50 10.99 18.36
C THR A 39 16.54 10.45 19.79
N SER A 40 17.39 9.46 20.03
CA SER A 40 18.12 9.32 21.30
C SER A 40 19.41 8.53 21.05
N SER A 41 20.53 9.12 21.47
CA SER A 41 21.90 8.67 21.24
C SER A 41 22.31 7.43 22.07
N SER A 42 22.55 6.32 21.37
CA SER A 42 23.59 5.24 21.49
C SER A 42 24.05 4.67 22.86
N PRO A 43 24.44 3.37 22.97
CA PRO A 43 25.05 2.56 21.91
C PRO A 43 24.55 1.10 21.77
N VAL A 44 25.02 0.48 20.70
CA VAL A 44 25.13 -0.96 20.43
C VAL A 44 25.47 -1.77 21.70
N ARG A 45 24.44 -2.12 22.48
CA ARG A 45 24.48 -3.08 23.61
C ARG A 45 23.11 -3.65 23.95
N TYR A 46 22.14 -3.53 23.04
CA TYR A 46 20.96 -4.40 23.06
C TYR A 46 21.41 -5.77 22.56
N THR A 47 21.93 -6.58 23.49
CA THR A 47 22.41 -7.93 23.20
C THR A 47 21.25 -8.78 22.69
N ILE A 48 21.55 -9.81 21.89
CA ILE A 48 20.55 -10.80 21.45
C ILE A 48 19.76 -11.35 22.64
N ASP A 49 20.40 -11.46 23.80
CA ASP A 49 19.79 -11.93 25.04
C ASP A 49 18.70 -10.98 25.57
N ASN A 50 18.90 -9.66 25.50
CA ASN A 50 17.86 -8.68 25.88
C ASN A 50 16.69 -8.76 24.90
N ARG A 51 16.97 -8.87 23.58
CA ARG A 51 15.90 -9.04 22.58
C ARG A 51 15.10 -10.32 22.80
N ARG A 52 15.76 -11.41 23.21
CA ARG A 52 15.10 -12.68 23.54
C ARG A 52 14.25 -12.55 24.80
N ALA A 53 14.76 -11.89 25.83
CA ALA A 53 14.02 -11.63 27.06
C ALA A 53 12.75 -10.81 26.79
N ASP A 54 12.86 -9.72 26.03
CA ASP A 54 11.72 -8.86 25.70
C ASP A 54 10.65 -9.59 24.88
N VAL A 55 11.05 -10.41 23.90
CA VAL A 55 10.11 -11.21 23.11
C VAL A 55 9.38 -12.22 24.00
N GLU A 56 10.07 -12.78 24.99
CA GLU A 56 9.46 -13.73 25.90
C GLU A 56 8.53 -13.05 26.91
N GLU A 57 8.90 -11.86 27.41
CA GLU A 57 8.03 -11.02 28.23
C GLU A 57 6.78 -10.62 27.44
N LEU A 58 6.93 -10.20 26.18
CA LEU A 58 5.80 -9.88 25.31
C LEU A 58 4.87 -11.07 25.13
N ARG A 59 5.40 -12.28 24.87
CA ARG A 59 4.58 -13.50 24.76
C ARG A 59 3.81 -13.79 26.04
N ARG A 60 4.43 -13.61 27.21
CA ARG A 60 3.75 -13.80 28.50
C ARG A 60 2.62 -12.80 28.69
N LEU A 61 2.87 -11.52 28.39
CA LEU A 61 1.86 -10.47 28.46
C LEU A 61 0.69 -10.74 27.50
N GLU A 62 0.97 -11.18 26.27
CA GLU A 62 -0.07 -11.60 25.33
C GLU A 62 -0.93 -12.75 25.89
N GLU A 63 -0.31 -13.77 26.49
CA GLU A 63 -1.03 -14.89 27.11
C GLU A 63 -1.84 -14.47 28.33
N ASP A 64 -1.36 -13.51 29.13
CA ASP A 64 -2.11 -12.96 30.25
C ASP A 64 -3.31 -12.14 29.77
N ILE A 65 -3.15 -11.33 28.73
CA ILE A 65 -4.27 -10.60 28.09
C ILE A 65 -5.31 -11.59 27.54
N ARG A 66 -4.86 -12.70 26.93
CA ARG A 66 -5.76 -13.73 26.36
C ARG A 66 -6.60 -14.47 27.40
N LYS A 67 -6.29 -14.37 28.70
CA LYS A 67 -7.13 -14.92 29.78
C LYS A 67 -8.30 -14.01 30.15
N LEU A 68 -8.31 -12.76 29.69
CA LEU A 68 -9.40 -11.82 29.93
C LEU A 68 -10.58 -12.12 29.00
N ALA A 69 -11.80 -12.05 29.52
CA ALA A 69 -13.01 -12.30 28.75
C ALA A 69 -13.09 -11.33 27.54
N GLY A 70 -13.26 -11.88 26.34
CA GLY A 70 -13.32 -11.13 25.08
C GLY A 70 -11.96 -10.85 24.43
N PHE A 71 -10.84 -11.31 25.00
CA PHE A 71 -9.48 -11.15 24.48
C PHE A 71 -8.80 -12.47 24.12
N GLU A 72 -9.55 -13.57 24.04
CA GLU A 72 -9.03 -14.92 23.83
C GLU A 72 -8.22 -15.05 22.52
N THR A 73 -8.55 -14.22 21.52
CA THR A 73 -7.87 -14.14 20.23
C THR A 73 -6.93 -12.94 20.08
N PHE A 74 -6.65 -12.20 21.17
CA PHE A 74 -5.81 -11.00 21.13
C PHE A 74 -4.45 -11.25 20.46
N GLN A 75 -4.15 -10.45 19.44
CA GLN A 75 -2.97 -10.57 18.57
C GLN A 75 -2.72 -11.98 17.97
N ARG A 76 -3.75 -12.84 17.93
CA ARG A 76 -3.68 -14.08 17.15
C ARG A 76 -4.01 -13.78 15.69
N PRO A 77 -3.37 -14.48 14.74
CA PRO A 77 -3.73 -14.34 13.34
C PRO A 77 -5.18 -14.81 13.13
N LEU A 78 -5.90 -14.11 12.26
CA LEU A 78 -7.20 -14.55 11.78
C LEU A 78 -7.06 -15.88 11.03
N THR A 79 -8.04 -16.75 11.20
CA THR A 79 -8.18 -17.97 10.39
C THR A 79 -8.50 -17.61 8.94
N PRO A 80 -8.23 -18.50 7.97
CA PRO A 80 -8.60 -18.25 6.57
C PRO A 80 -10.09 -17.93 6.38
N THR A 81 -10.97 -18.60 7.14
CA THR A 81 -12.42 -18.36 7.09
C THR A 81 -12.79 -16.96 7.59
N GLU A 82 -12.15 -16.50 8.67
CA GLU A 82 -12.34 -15.14 9.17
C GLU A 82 -11.77 -14.09 8.20
N ILE A 83 -10.66 -14.37 7.53
CA ILE A 83 -10.13 -13.46 6.50
C ILE A 83 -11.11 -13.35 5.31
N VAL A 84 -11.65 -14.47 4.84
CA VAL A 84 -12.65 -14.49 3.76
C VAL A 84 -13.93 -13.74 4.16
N SER A 85 -14.35 -13.83 5.42
CA SER A 85 -15.55 -13.12 5.89
C SER A 85 -15.38 -11.59 5.86
N LEU A 86 -14.16 -11.07 5.94
CA LEU A 86 -13.87 -9.64 5.76
C LEU A 86 -14.13 -9.13 4.33
N ALA A 87 -14.10 -10.02 3.33
CA ALA A 87 -14.32 -9.68 1.92
C ALA A 87 -15.82 -9.68 1.52
N GLY A 88 -16.73 -9.50 2.49
CA GLY A 88 -18.19 -9.52 2.26
C GLY A 88 -18.70 -8.39 1.37
N GLU A 89 -18.10 -7.20 1.46
CA GLU A 89 -18.54 -6.00 0.72
C GLU A 89 -17.67 -5.67 -0.51
N GLY A 90 -16.66 -6.48 -0.78
CA GLY A 90 -15.73 -6.24 -1.88
C GLY A 90 -14.49 -7.12 -1.82
N VAL A 91 -13.70 -7.06 -2.89
CA VAL A 91 -12.43 -7.79 -2.97
C VAL A 91 -11.36 -7.03 -2.20
N ILE A 92 -10.61 -7.72 -1.34
CA ILE A 92 -9.45 -7.14 -0.66
C ILE A 92 -8.20 -7.60 -1.39
N VAL A 93 -7.32 -6.66 -1.72
CA VAL A 93 -6.06 -6.93 -2.42
C VAL A 93 -4.92 -6.43 -1.56
N CYS A 94 -4.20 -7.35 -0.93
CA CYS A 94 -3.03 -7.05 -0.12
C CYS A 94 -1.77 -7.25 -0.95
N PHE A 95 -0.96 -6.21 -1.11
CA PHE A 95 0.33 -6.33 -1.77
C PHE A 95 1.42 -6.67 -0.75
N ASN A 96 2.38 -7.47 -1.17
CA ASN A 96 3.62 -7.71 -0.47
C ASN A 96 4.77 -7.58 -1.46
N VAL A 97 5.66 -6.62 -1.24
CA VAL A 97 6.80 -6.33 -2.12
C VAL A 97 8.07 -6.43 -1.30
N THR A 98 8.95 -7.35 -1.68
CA THR A 98 10.20 -7.62 -0.99
C THR A 98 11.33 -7.81 -1.99
N GLU A 99 12.59 -7.80 -1.54
CA GLU A 99 13.74 -8.11 -2.39
C GLU A 99 13.70 -9.53 -2.97
N TYR A 100 12.96 -10.44 -2.35
CA TYR A 100 12.82 -11.84 -2.80
C TYR A 100 11.69 -12.03 -3.82
N GLY A 101 10.81 -11.03 -3.96
CA GLY A 101 9.68 -11.09 -4.88
C GLY A 101 8.45 -10.35 -4.38
N SER A 102 7.49 -10.23 -5.30
CA SER A 102 6.29 -9.43 -5.12
C SER A 102 5.03 -10.23 -5.45
N HIS A 103 4.02 -10.10 -4.60
CA HIS A 103 2.76 -10.79 -4.73
C HIS A 103 1.60 -9.88 -4.34
N ALA A 104 0.43 -10.13 -4.93
CA ALA A 104 -0.85 -9.65 -4.45
C ALA A 104 -1.65 -10.84 -3.88
N LEU A 105 -2.03 -10.76 -2.61
CA LEU A 105 -2.99 -11.66 -2.00
C LEU A 105 -4.38 -11.09 -2.25
N VAL A 106 -5.16 -11.81 -3.06
CA VAL A 106 -6.51 -11.45 -3.45
C VAL A 106 -7.49 -12.27 -2.61
N VAL A 107 -8.23 -11.58 -1.74
CA VAL A 107 -9.28 -12.15 -0.91
C VAL A 107 -10.63 -11.76 -1.48
N ASN A 108 -11.44 -12.76 -1.80
CA ASN A 108 -12.83 -12.58 -2.19
C ASN A 108 -13.75 -13.35 -1.22
N LYS A 109 -15.06 -13.26 -1.43
CA LYS A 109 -16.08 -13.90 -0.57
C LYS A 109 -16.02 -15.43 -0.50
N HIS A 110 -15.13 -16.07 -1.25
CA HIS A 110 -15.02 -17.53 -1.34
C HIS A 110 -13.64 -18.05 -0.95
N GLU A 111 -12.58 -17.30 -1.26
CA GLU A 111 -11.21 -17.81 -1.18
C GLU A 111 -10.16 -16.70 -1.05
N ILE A 112 -8.94 -17.14 -0.72
CA ILE A 112 -7.72 -16.35 -0.75
C ILE A 112 -6.84 -16.93 -1.85
N LYS A 113 -6.43 -16.09 -2.81
CA LYS A 113 -5.50 -16.47 -3.88
C LYS A 113 -4.28 -15.58 -3.89
N SER A 114 -3.12 -16.17 -4.21
CA SER A 114 -1.88 -15.42 -4.43
C SER A 114 -1.67 -15.19 -5.93
N LEU A 115 -1.37 -13.94 -6.29
CA LEU A 115 -1.03 -13.50 -7.63
C LEU A 115 0.42 -13.00 -7.64
N PRO A 116 1.36 -13.71 -8.28
CA PRO A 116 2.72 -13.23 -8.45
C PRO A 116 2.77 -11.96 -9.32
N LEU A 117 3.59 -10.99 -8.92
CA LEU A 117 3.82 -9.72 -9.63
C LEU A 117 5.32 -9.55 -9.95
N PRO A 118 5.90 -10.39 -10.83
CA PRO A 118 7.34 -10.44 -11.04
C PRO A 118 7.95 -9.16 -11.63
N GLN A 119 7.12 -8.26 -12.18
CA GLN A 119 7.57 -6.98 -12.73
C GLN A 119 7.57 -5.85 -11.68
N LEU A 120 6.88 -6.03 -10.55
CA LEU A 120 6.88 -5.08 -9.45
C LEU A 120 8.14 -5.30 -8.60
N GLN A 121 9.26 -4.72 -9.00
CA GLN A 121 10.54 -4.90 -8.33
C GLN A 121 10.71 -3.97 -7.13
N HIS A 122 11.21 -4.49 -6.01
CA HIS A 122 11.40 -3.71 -4.76
C HIS A 122 12.33 -2.51 -4.96
N SER A 123 13.45 -2.68 -5.66
CA SER A 123 14.42 -1.60 -5.90
C SER A 123 13.87 -0.47 -6.77
N GLU A 124 13.07 -0.80 -7.78
CA GLU A 124 12.42 0.20 -8.63
C GLU A 124 11.31 0.93 -7.88
N LEU A 125 10.53 0.21 -7.07
CA LEU A 125 9.54 0.79 -6.16
C LEU A 125 10.21 1.78 -5.18
N GLU A 126 11.34 1.41 -4.58
CA GLU A 126 12.09 2.29 -3.68
C GLU A 126 12.49 3.59 -4.36
N ALA A 127 13.06 3.50 -5.56
CA ALA A 127 13.51 4.67 -6.32
C ALA A 127 12.33 5.61 -6.62
N LYS A 128 11.18 5.07 -7.02
CA LYS A 128 9.98 5.87 -7.33
C LYS A 128 9.31 6.43 -6.07
N ALA A 129 9.28 5.68 -4.96
CA ALA A 129 8.73 6.16 -3.69
C ALA A 129 9.48 7.39 -3.15
N LYS A 130 10.80 7.47 -3.36
CA LYS A 130 11.61 8.66 -3.02
C LYS A 130 11.15 9.91 -3.77
N LEU A 131 10.62 9.77 -4.99
CA LEU A 131 10.06 10.88 -5.77
C LEU A 131 8.67 11.32 -5.30
N ILE A 132 7.94 10.46 -4.55
CA ILE A 132 6.61 10.80 -4.03
C ILE A 132 6.69 11.45 -2.65
N VAL A 133 7.50 10.90 -1.74
CA VAL A 133 7.54 11.36 -0.33
C VAL A 133 8.92 11.81 0.18
N GLY A 134 9.98 11.61 -0.61
CA GLY A 134 11.34 11.94 -0.19
C GLY A 134 11.67 13.44 -0.23
N ASP A 135 12.93 13.77 0.07
CA ASP A 135 13.37 15.17 0.13
C ASP A 135 13.30 15.89 -1.22
N GLN A 136 13.44 15.15 -2.32
CA GLN A 136 13.32 15.62 -3.69
C GLN A 136 11.95 15.25 -4.30
N LYS A 137 10.89 15.21 -3.46
CA LYS A 137 9.55 14.85 -3.95
C LYS A 137 9.04 15.84 -5.00
N LEU A 138 8.35 15.31 -6.00
CA LEU A 138 7.80 16.06 -7.14
C LEU A 138 6.88 17.21 -6.68
N SER A 139 6.16 17.03 -5.57
CA SER A 139 5.29 18.07 -4.99
C SER A 139 6.02 19.27 -4.36
N LYS A 140 7.34 19.22 -4.21
CA LYS A 140 8.15 20.39 -3.79
C LYS A 140 8.52 21.30 -4.96
N GLY A 141 8.32 20.86 -6.20
CA GLY A 141 8.56 21.68 -7.38
C GLY A 141 7.76 22.98 -7.37
N GLY A 142 8.31 24.01 -8.01
CA GLY A 142 7.59 25.26 -8.23
C GLY A 142 6.89 25.27 -9.59
N TRP A 143 6.15 26.34 -9.88
CA TRP A 143 5.50 26.54 -11.18
C TRP A 143 6.43 26.37 -12.40
N GLN A 144 7.74 26.58 -12.23
CA GLN A 144 8.74 26.43 -13.28
C GLN A 144 9.03 24.96 -13.66
N THR A 145 8.88 24.01 -12.71
CA THR A 145 9.12 22.58 -12.92
C THR A 145 7.84 21.76 -12.97
N GLU A 146 6.68 22.39 -12.75
CA GLU A 146 5.37 21.74 -12.66
C GLU A 146 5.09 20.80 -13.85
N ALA A 147 5.39 21.23 -15.08
CA ALA A 147 5.18 20.39 -16.26
C ALA A 147 6.05 19.11 -16.23
N GLU A 148 7.32 19.24 -15.87
CA GLU A 148 8.24 18.10 -15.78
C GLU A 148 7.89 17.18 -14.61
N ASP A 149 7.51 17.76 -13.48
CA ASP A 149 7.14 17.01 -12.28
C ASP A 149 5.83 16.24 -12.48
N ASN A 150 4.86 16.84 -13.19
CA ASN A 150 3.63 16.18 -13.59
C ASN A 150 3.90 15.04 -14.58
N GLU A 151 4.83 15.20 -15.53
CA GLU A 151 5.20 14.12 -16.45
C GLU A 151 5.87 12.96 -15.71
N LYS A 152 6.79 13.22 -14.78
CA LYS A 152 7.40 12.17 -13.94
C LYS A 152 6.35 11.45 -13.08
N LEU A 153 5.41 12.18 -12.50
CA LEU A 153 4.31 11.56 -11.75
C LEU A 153 3.48 10.65 -12.66
N ARG A 154 3.18 11.12 -13.87
CA ARG A 154 2.44 10.37 -14.89
C ARG A 154 3.17 9.09 -15.28
N GLU A 155 4.49 9.15 -15.50
CA GLU A 155 5.32 7.96 -15.74
C GLU A 155 5.25 6.95 -14.59
N ILE A 156 5.25 7.42 -13.34
CA ILE A 156 5.08 6.57 -12.15
C ILE A 156 3.70 5.91 -12.14
N LEU A 157 2.63 6.64 -12.49
CA LEU A 157 1.27 6.08 -12.56
C LEU A 157 1.13 5.03 -13.66
N VAL A 158 1.70 5.28 -14.85
CA VAL A 158 1.73 4.29 -15.95
C VAL A 158 2.51 3.05 -15.54
N TRP A 159 3.68 3.23 -14.92
CA TRP A 159 4.47 2.12 -14.41
C TRP A 159 3.68 1.29 -13.39
N LEU A 160 3.06 1.93 -12.39
CA LEU A 160 2.29 1.25 -11.34
C LEU A 160 1.08 0.50 -11.92
N TRP A 161 0.45 1.07 -12.95
CA TRP A 161 -0.58 0.39 -13.73
C TRP A 161 -0.04 -0.88 -14.39
N ASP A 162 1.06 -0.76 -15.13
CA ASP A 162 1.65 -1.85 -15.92
C ASP A 162 2.19 -2.99 -15.05
N VAL A 163 2.81 -2.71 -13.90
CA VAL A 163 3.45 -3.76 -13.07
C VAL A 163 2.55 -4.34 -11.97
N ALA A 164 1.43 -3.69 -11.63
CA ALA A 164 0.59 -4.11 -10.50
C ALA A 164 -0.91 -4.07 -10.79
N ILE A 165 -1.47 -2.87 -11.04
CA ILE A 165 -2.94 -2.70 -11.05
C ILE A 165 -3.59 -3.48 -12.20
N CYS A 166 -3.02 -3.45 -13.40
CA CYS A 166 -3.59 -4.15 -14.54
C CYS A 166 -3.65 -5.67 -14.31
N HIS A 167 -2.61 -6.24 -13.69
CA HIS A 167 -2.55 -7.67 -13.39
C HIS A 167 -3.64 -8.10 -12.40
N VAL A 168 -3.91 -7.28 -11.38
CA VAL A 168 -4.99 -7.55 -10.42
C VAL A 168 -6.35 -7.45 -11.11
N LEU A 169 -6.57 -6.42 -11.92
CA LEU A 169 -7.85 -6.26 -12.64
C LEU A 169 -8.08 -7.35 -13.68
N ASP A 170 -7.02 -7.84 -14.33
CA ASP A 170 -7.06 -9.00 -15.23
C ASP A 170 -7.47 -10.26 -14.48
N PHE A 171 -6.81 -10.51 -13.33
CA PHE A 171 -7.07 -11.65 -12.48
C PHE A 171 -8.51 -11.68 -11.95
N LEU A 172 -9.09 -10.51 -11.70
CA LEU A 172 -10.49 -10.36 -11.28
C LEU A 172 -11.49 -10.30 -12.45
N HIS A 173 -11.02 -10.39 -13.70
CA HIS A 173 -11.84 -10.25 -14.92
C HIS A 173 -12.60 -8.91 -15.01
N LEU A 174 -12.02 -7.83 -14.47
CA LEU A 174 -12.68 -6.51 -14.38
C LEU A 174 -12.34 -5.55 -15.52
N ARG A 175 -11.40 -5.88 -16.41
CA ARG A 175 -11.02 -5.00 -17.53
C ARG A 175 -12.19 -4.70 -18.47
N ASP A 176 -12.96 -5.73 -18.77
CA ASP A 176 -14.00 -5.76 -19.79
C ASP A 176 -15.40 -5.54 -19.22
N ALA A 177 -15.53 -5.36 -17.89
CA ALA A 177 -16.79 -5.02 -17.25
C ALA A 177 -17.37 -3.74 -17.88
N THR A 178 -18.46 -3.90 -18.63
CA THR A 178 -19.07 -2.83 -19.43
C THR A 178 -20.02 -1.96 -18.61
N ARG A 179 -20.67 -2.52 -17.59
CA ARG A 179 -21.55 -1.80 -16.67
C ARG A 179 -20.82 -1.46 -15.37
N SER A 180 -21.21 -0.35 -14.76
CA SER A 180 -20.68 0.07 -13.46
C SER A 180 -21.22 -0.77 -12.30
N GLU A 181 -22.43 -1.31 -12.46
CA GLU A 181 -23.16 -2.12 -11.47
C GLU A 181 -22.50 -3.49 -11.24
N ASP A 182 -21.76 -4.00 -12.23
CA ASP A 182 -21.09 -5.30 -12.20
C ASP A 182 -19.69 -5.23 -11.55
N ARG A 183 -19.25 -4.05 -11.11
CA ARG A 183 -17.90 -3.85 -10.58
C ARG A 183 -17.90 -3.95 -9.07
N PRO A 184 -17.24 -4.96 -8.47
CA PRO A 184 -17.11 -5.02 -7.04
C PRO A 184 -16.24 -3.87 -6.55
N ARG A 185 -16.49 -3.41 -5.33
CA ARG A 185 -15.55 -2.56 -4.60
C ARG A 185 -14.23 -3.32 -4.44
N ILE A 186 -13.11 -2.64 -4.68
CA ILE A 186 -11.77 -3.16 -4.41
C ILE A 186 -11.15 -2.36 -3.27
N TRP A 187 -10.63 -3.06 -2.28
CA TRP A 187 -9.88 -2.51 -1.16
C TRP A 187 -8.40 -2.77 -1.37
N TRP A 188 -7.64 -1.71 -1.64
CA TRP A 188 -6.19 -1.80 -1.79
C TRP A 188 -5.53 -1.72 -0.43
N VAL A 189 -4.88 -2.81 -0.02
CA VAL A 189 -4.08 -2.86 1.20
C VAL A 189 -2.62 -2.93 0.78
N ALA A 190 -1.93 -1.79 0.87
CA ALA A 190 -0.52 -1.70 0.56
C ALA A 190 0.28 -1.45 1.83
N ASN A 191 1.47 -2.04 1.90
CA ASN A 191 2.39 -1.93 3.02
C ASN A 191 3.77 -1.47 2.53
N GLY A 192 4.63 -1.09 3.47
CA GLY A 192 5.98 -0.60 3.17
C GLY A 192 5.96 0.57 2.18
N GLN A 193 6.88 0.53 1.23
CA GLN A 193 7.03 1.60 0.22
C GLN A 193 5.85 1.69 -0.74
N LEU A 194 5.16 0.58 -1.02
CA LEU A 194 4.00 0.61 -1.92
C LEU A 194 2.82 1.36 -1.30
N GLY A 195 2.71 1.38 0.04
CA GLY A 195 1.73 2.19 0.75
C GLY A 195 1.91 3.70 0.56
N LEU A 196 3.08 4.14 0.08
CA LEU A 196 3.36 5.55 -0.25
C LEU A 196 2.92 5.90 -1.68
N MET A 197 2.61 4.90 -2.50
CA MET A 197 2.32 5.08 -3.91
C MET A 197 0.83 5.37 -4.14
N PRO A 198 0.49 6.21 -5.13
CA PRO A 198 -0.89 6.58 -5.43
C PRO A 198 -1.61 5.46 -6.24
N LEU A 199 -1.77 4.27 -5.67
CA LEU A 199 -2.40 3.09 -6.32
C LEU A 199 -3.79 3.40 -6.89
N HIS A 200 -4.57 4.21 -6.20
CA HIS A 200 -5.93 4.59 -6.63
C HIS A 200 -5.96 5.51 -7.86
N ALA A 201 -4.85 6.21 -8.13
CA ALA A 201 -4.68 7.08 -9.30
C ALA A 201 -3.92 6.38 -10.45
N ALA A 202 -3.34 5.21 -10.19
CA ALA A 202 -2.77 4.35 -11.22
C ALA A 202 -3.90 3.63 -11.93
N GLY A 203 -4.47 4.35 -12.89
CA GLY A 203 -5.63 3.97 -13.64
C GLY A 203 -5.80 5.00 -14.70
#